data_AF-A0A7C4G483-F1
#
_entry.id   AF-A0A7C4G483-F1
#
_cell.length_a   1.000
_cell.length_b   1.000
_cell.length_c   1.000
_cell.angle_alpha   90.00
_cell.angle_beta   90.00
_cell.angle_gamma   90.00
#
_symmetry.space_group_name_H-M   'P 1'
#
loop_
_entity.id
_entity.type
_entity.pdbx_description
1 polymer ?
#
loop_
_entity_poly.entity_id
_entity_poly.type
_entity_poly.pdbx_seq_one_letter_code
_entity_poly.pdbx_strand_id
1 'polypeptide(L)' 'QMLRNLGIQKIRLLTNNPRKVAGIQGYGLEIVERVPIVILPRPSNREYLKTKKEKLGHLLDGCEL' A
#
# COMPACT_ATOMS: atom_id res chain seq x y z
N GLN A 1 2.81 -10.56 13.01
CA GLN A 1 2.96 -11.84 13.73
C GLN A 1 2.21 -12.98 13.03
N MET A 2 0.93 -12.86 12.67
CA MET A 2 0.19 -13.92 11.94
C MET A 2 0.90 -14.51 10.71
N LEU A 3 1.36 -13.67 9.75
CA LEU A 3 2.01 -14.17 8.52
C LEU A 3 3.31 -14.96 8.80
N ARG A 4 4.10 -14.51 9.78
CA ARG A 4 5.30 -15.23 10.24
C ARG A 4 4.95 -16.56 10.91
N ASN A 5 3.89 -16.58 11.71
CA ASN A 5 3.40 -17.80 12.35
C ASN A 5 2.90 -18.83 11.33
N LEU A 6 2.40 -18.38 10.17
CA LEU A 6 2.05 -19.23 9.03
C LEU A 6 3.27 -19.67 8.21
N GLY A 7 4.49 -19.36 8.64
CA GLY A 7 5.73 -19.71 7.94
C GLY A 7 6.03 -18.87 6.70
N ILE A 8 5.28 -17.80 6.45
CA ILE A 8 5.47 -16.94 5.28
C ILE A 8 6.69 -16.05 5.52
N GLN A 9 7.62 -16.06 4.57
CA GLN A 9 8.85 -15.26 4.62
C GLN A 9 8.90 -14.21 3.51
N LYS A 10 8.28 -14.48 2.36
CA LYS A 10 8.30 -13.62 1.17
C LYS A 10 6.88 -13.28 0.75
N ILE A 11 6.60 -12.01 0.49
CA ILE A 11 5.28 -11.56 0.05
C ILE A 11 5.35 -10.54 -1.08
N ARG A 12 4.38 -10.61 -1.98
CA ARG A 12 4.02 -9.51 -2.89
C ARG A 12 2.98 -8.67 -2.17
N LEU A 13 3.33 -7.43 -1.84
CA LEU A 13 2.48 -6.59 -0.99
C LEU A 13 1.61 -5.68 -1.85
N LEU A 14 0.29 -5.89 -1.78
CA LEU A 14 -0.68 -4.99 -2.39
C LEU A 14 -0.86 -3.75 -1.50
N THR A 15 -0.24 -2.63 -1.87
CA THR A 15 -0.35 -1.37 -1.09
C THR A 15 -0.05 -0.13 -1.93
N ASN A 16 -0.83 0.93 -1.67
CA ASN A 16 -0.53 2.29 -2.12
C ASN A 16 0.13 3.14 -1.04
N ASN A 17 0.26 2.61 0.18
CA ASN A 17 0.90 3.31 1.28
C ASN A 17 2.36 2.84 1.40
N PRO A 18 3.36 3.69 1.08
CA PRO A 18 4.77 3.33 1.19
C PRO A 18 5.21 3.08 2.64
N ARG A 19 4.59 3.72 3.63
CA ARG A 19 4.90 3.50 5.06
C ARG A 19 4.57 2.08 5.50
N LYS A 20 3.59 1.44 4.86
CA LYS A 20 3.20 0.05 5.11
C LYS A 20 4.31 -0.93 4.70
N VAL A 21 5.05 -0.60 3.64
CA VAL A 21 6.19 -1.40 3.14
C VAL A 21 7.28 -1.44 4.21
N ALA A 22 7.74 -0.26 4.65
CA ALA A 22 8.78 -0.15 5.68
C ALA A 22 8.38 -0.82 7.00
N GLY A 23 7.13 -0.63 7.44
CA GLY A 23 6.62 -1.24 8.66
C GLY A 23 6.55 -2.77 8.61
N ILE A 24 6.25 -3.36 7.44
CA ILE A 24 6.15 -4.81 7.28
C ILE A 24 7.54 -5.47 7.20
N GLN A 25 8.52 -4.83 6.55
CA GLN A 25 9.90 -5.33 6.51
C GLN A 25 10.50 -5.47 7.92
N GLY A 26 10.15 -4.55 8.84
CA GLY A 26 10.58 -4.61 10.23
C GLY A 26 10.11 -5.85 11.02
N TYR A 27 9.11 -6.59 10.52
CA TYR A 27 8.63 -7.84 11.14
C TYR A 27 9.33 -9.10 10.58
N GLY A 28 10.44 -8.94 9.86
CA GLY A 28 11.18 -10.06 9.27
C GLY A 28 10.46 -10.73 8.10
N LEU A 29 9.64 -9.96 7.38
CA LEU A 29 9.00 -10.35 6.13
C LEU A 29 9.73 -9.66 4.97
N GLU A 30 10.20 -10.44 4.00
CA GLU A 30 10.77 -9.93 2.77
C GLU A 30 9.65 -9.53 1.81
N ILE A 31 9.60 -8.25 1.45
CA ILE A 31 8.71 -7.76 0.40
C ILE A 31 9.45 -7.91 -0.92
N VAL A 32 9.05 -8.89 -1.73
CA VAL A 32 9.70 -9.15 -3.03
C VAL A 32 9.19 -8.20 -4.12
N GLU A 33 7.98 -7.67 -3.95
CA GLU A 33 7.35 -6.79 -4.91
C GLU A 33 6.27 -5.94 -4.21
N ARG A 34 6.18 -4.66 -4.58
CA ARG A 34 5.01 -3.84 -4.27
C ARG A 34 4.07 -3.87 -5.49
N VAL A 35 2.85 -4.37 -5.28
CA VAL A 35 1.80 -4.33 -6.29
C VAL A 35 0.90 -3.11 -6.02
N PRO A 36 0.85 -2.11 -6.93
CA PRO A 36 -0.03 -0.96 -6.76
C PRO A 36 -1.51 -1.37 -6.90
N ILE A 37 -2.38 -0.69 -6.15
CA ILE A 37 -3.83 -0.86 -6.24
C ILE A 37 -4.38 0.34 -7.01
N VAL A 38 -4.55 0.19 -8.33
CA VAL A 38 -5.07 1.26 -9.19
C VAL A 38 -6.60 1.23 -9.14
N ILE A 39 -7.21 2.34 -8.71
CA ILE A 39 -8.67 2.49 -8.65
C ILE A 39 -9.09 3.86 -9.19
N LEU A 40 -9.98 3.88 -10.18
CA LEU A 40 -10.49 5.15 -10.69
C LEU A 40 -11.24 5.91 -9.58
N PRO A 41 -10.90 7.19 -9.33
CA PRO A 41 -11.61 7.99 -8.36
C PRO A 41 -13.06 8.20 -8.82
N ARG A 42 -13.99 8.03 -7.89
CA ARG A 42 -15.40 8.37 -8.03
C ARG A 42 -15.65 9.72 -7.36
N PRO A 43 -16.69 10.47 -7.74
CA PRO A 43 -17.02 11.75 -7.11
C PRO A 43 -17.09 11.66 -5.58
N SER A 44 -17.64 10.56 -5.05
CA SER A 44 -17.79 10.32 -3.61
C SER A 44 -16.48 10.04 -2.85
N ASN A 45 -15.39 9.65 -3.52
CA ASN A 45 -14.13 9.29 -2.86
C ASN A 45 -12.92 10.11 -3.32
N ARG A 46 -13.11 11.09 -4.22
CA ARG A 46 -12.07 11.97 -4.76
C ARG A 46 -11.34 12.74 -3.66
N GLU A 47 -12.07 13.42 -2.79
CA GLU A 47 -11.52 14.18 -1.64
C GLU A 47 -10.71 13.29 -0.68
N TYR A 48 -11.19 12.07 -0.45
CA TYR A 48 -10.52 11.09 0.39
C TYR A 48 -9.20 10.63 -0.23
N LEU A 49 -9.19 10.31 -1.52
CA LEU A 49 -7.99 9.88 -2.24
C LEU A 49 -6.98 11.04 -2.39
N LYS A 50 -7.46 12.27 -2.63
CA LYS A 50 -6.64 13.48 -2.61
C LYS A 50 -5.95 13.67 -1.27
N THR A 51 -6.70 13.60 -0.17
CA THR A 51 -6.14 13.68 1.19
C THR A 51 -5.09 12.59 1.44
N LYS A 52 -5.36 11.35 1.01
CA LYS A 52 -4.40 10.24 1.11
C LYS A 52 -3.12 10.49 0.34
N LYS A 53 -3.19 11.09 -0.85
CA LYS A 53 -2.01 11.44 -1.64
C LYS A 53 -1.23 12.57 -0.99
N GLU A 54 -1.87 13.71 -0.76
CA GLU A 54 -1.20 14.94 -0.36
C GLU A 54 -0.71 14.90 1.10
N LYS A 55 -1.53 14.40 2.03
CA LYS A 55 -1.20 14.41 3.46
C LYS A 55 -0.48 13.16 3.93
N LEU A 56 -0.74 12.00 3.30
CA LEU A 56 -0.22 10.71 3.76
C LEU A 56 0.81 10.08 2.81
N GLY A 57 1.13 10.75 1.70
CA GLY A 57 2.14 10.31 0.74
C GLY A 57 1.75 9.02 0.01
N HIS A 58 0.45 8.76 -0.19
CA HIS A 58 0.02 7.58 -0.94
C HIS A 58 0.42 7.68 -2.42
N LEU A 59 0.91 6.56 -2.94
CA LEU A 59 1.33 6.38 -4.33
C LEU A 59 0.12 5.87 -5.13
N LEU A 60 -0.61 6.81 -5.75
CA LEU A 60 -1.83 6.58 -6.55
C LEU A 60 -1.55 6.85 -8.04
N ASP A 61 -0.45 6.33 -8.56
CA ASP A 61 -0.08 6.45 -9.97
C ASP A 61 -1.17 5.86 -10.88
N GLY A 62 -1.60 6.62 -11.89
CA GLY A 62 -2.70 6.24 -12.80
C GLY A 62 -4.10 6.69 -12.38
N CYS A 63 -4.24 7.42 -11.27
CA CYS A 63 -5.51 8.04 -10.86
C CYS A 63 -5.46 9.56 -11.12
N GLU A 64 -6.21 10.05 -12.11
CA GLU A 64 -6.46 11.49 -12.27
C GLU A 64 -7.45 11.95 -11.18
N LEU A 65 -6.88 12.49 -10.10
CA LEU A 65 -7.59 12.97 -8.92
C LEU A 65 -8.31 14.30 -9.11
#